data_AF-A0AAU2E632-F1
#
_entry.id   AF-A0AAU2E632-F1
#
_cell.length_a   1.000
_cell.length_b   1.000
_cell.length_c   1.000
_cell.angle_alpha   90.00
_cell.angle_beta   90.00
_cell.angle_gamma   90.00
#
_symmetry.space_group_name_H-M   'P 1'
#
loop_
_entity.id
_entity.type
_entity.pdbx_description
1 polymer ?
#
loop_
_entity_poly.entity_id
_entity_poly.type
_entity_poly.pdbx_seq_one_letter_code
_entity_poly.pdbx_strand_id
1 'polypeptide(L)'
;MDTLESTPLRWYGESYPATDAAGIYQALAELDRPCFIVRTPEGIGAVAEGRAAASGTRRGGAAGLPLLAAVAALPTHRLGSPEFRAAHGVRHPYLAGAMAGGIASADLVIALAREGFLASFGAAGLLPETIEAALTRFAEEIPGLPYAVNLIHSPSEERLEREAVELFLRHGVRCVEASAFMALTPHVVRWRLAGLRQGPDGRVLAEHRLIAKISRTETAERFMRPAPAAMVSALLTQGLVTHEQAELAKYVPMADDITVEADSGGHTDRRPLPALLPSILRLRDTVQREHRYPAQIRVGAAGGLGTPVAVAAAFAMGAAYVVTGSVNQSCVESGASKAAKTLLAEAGIADCEMAPAADMFEMGVELQVLKKGTLFPMRAKRLYELYQAYDGLEALPTEERVRLETQIFRRPLDEVWQDCVGYFSRRDPGQLARAEGNPKRRMALVFRWYLGMSSRWSTVGDPDRTLDYQIWCGPAMGSFNDWVTASYLKTPGNRRVADVAQHLMRGAAFHTRVAQLRTSGVRIPASAADYRPVPL
;
A
#
# COMPACT_ATOMS: atom_id res chain seq x y z
N MET A 1 32.90 26.54 -20.10
CA MET A 1 32.88 28.01 -20.25
C MET A 1 31.44 28.40 -19.98
N ASP A 2 31.19 28.70 -18.71
CA ASP A 2 29.95 28.37 -17.99
C ASP A 2 28.92 29.48 -18.09
N THR A 3 27.75 29.17 -18.66
CA THR A 3 26.58 30.05 -18.66
C THR A 3 26.02 30.35 -17.25
N LEU A 4 26.54 29.69 -16.21
CA LEU A 4 26.29 29.99 -14.79
C LEU A 4 27.17 31.13 -14.22
N GLU A 5 27.98 31.82 -15.04
CA GLU A 5 28.90 32.88 -14.58
C GLU A 5 28.22 34.24 -14.31
N SER A 6 27.02 34.52 -14.83
CA SER A 6 26.33 35.79 -14.57
C SER A 6 24.85 35.61 -14.22
N THR A 7 24.57 35.19 -12.99
CA THR A 7 23.22 35.26 -12.42
C THR A 7 22.88 36.70 -12.04
N PRO A 8 21.71 37.23 -12.47
CA PRO A 8 21.25 38.56 -12.04
C PRO A 8 20.72 38.54 -10.60
N LEU A 9 20.63 37.37 -9.95
CA LEU A 9 20.14 37.24 -8.58
C LEU A 9 21.29 37.09 -7.60
N ARG A 10 21.14 37.76 -6.45
CA ARG A 10 22.07 37.72 -5.33
C ARG A 10 21.34 37.23 -4.09
N TRP A 11 22.03 36.44 -3.28
CA TRP A 11 21.58 35.99 -1.98
C TRP A 11 22.20 36.86 -0.89
N TYR A 12 21.39 37.17 0.13
CA TYR A 12 21.76 37.94 1.31
C TYR A 12 21.26 37.21 2.56
N GLY A 13 22.11 37.06 3.57
CA GLY A 13 21.75 36.48 4.86
C GLY A 13 22.85 36.71 5.89
N GLU A 14 22.56 36.37 7.14
CA GLU A 14 23.46 36.58 8.29
C GLU A 14 24.48 35.45 8.44
N SER A 15 24.06 34.20 8.17
CA SER A 15 24.94 33.03 8.24
C SER A 15 25.71 32.80 6.94
N TYR A 16 27.01 32.47 7.01
CA TYR A 16 27.75 32.08 5.80
C TYR A 16 27.22 30.75 5.25
N PRO A 17 26.98 30.62 3.93
CA PRO A 17 26.50 29.37 3.33
C PRO A 17 27.47 28.21 3.53
N ALA A 18 26.95 27.03 3.87
CA ALA A 18 27.77 25.85 4.10
C ALA A 18 28.33 25.31 2.79
N THR A 19 29.63 25.08 2.75
CA THR A 19 30.36 24.63 1.54
C THR A 19 30.86 23.19 1.65
N ASP A 20 30.88 22.60 2.85
CA ASP A 20 31.17 21.19 3.07
C ASP A 20 29.93 20.30 2.89
N ALA A 21 30.15 19.01 2.61
CA ALA A 21 29.06 18.08 2.30
C ALA A 21 28.05 17.91 3.46
N ALA A 22 28.50 17.94 4.71
CA ALA A 22 27.62 17.76 5.86
C ALA A 22 26.74 18.99 6.06
N GLY A 23 27.31 20.19 6.01
CA GLY A 23 26.56 21.44 6.08
C GLY A 23 25.59 21.61 4.90
N ILE A 24 25.98 21.21 3.68
CA ILE A 24 25.07 21.19 2.52
C ILE A 24 23.90 20.24 2.76
N TYR A 25 24.16 19.02 3.27
CA TYR A 25 23.11 18.08 3.62
C TYR A 25 22.12 18.67 4.63
N GLN A 26 22.60 19.31 5.70
CA GLN A 26 21.74 19.94 6.70
C GLN A 26 20.85 21.02 6.08
N ALA A 27 21.42 21.91 5.26
CA ALA A 27 20.64 22.95 4.58
C ALA A 27 19.56 22.36 3.65
N LEU A 28 19.82 21.21 3.02
CA LEU A 28 18.84 20.50 2.20
C LEU A 28 17.76 19.82 3.05
N ALA A 29 18.13 19.27 4.21
CA ALA A 29 17.26 18.55 5.13
C ALA A 29 16.32 19.44 5.96
N GLU A 30 16.57 20.75 6.02
CA GLU A 30 15.66 21.76 6.60
C GLU A 30 14.42 22.00 5.72
N LEU A 31 13.52 21.02 5.66
CA LEU A 31 12.39 20.99 4.74
C LEU A 31 11.34 22.10 4.97
N ASP A 32 11.21 22.59 6.21
CA ASP A 32 10.28 23.66 6.55
C ASP A 32 10.76 25.06 6.15
N ARG A 33 12.01 25.17 5.67
CA ARG A 33 12.64 26.41 5.23
C ARG A 33 12.98 26.37 3.74
N PRO A 34 13.06 27.53 3.04
CA PRO A 34 13.62 27.56 1.69
C PRO A 34 15.09 27.13 1.71
N CYS A 35 15.59 26.58 0.60
CA CYS A 35 17.01 26.28 0.42
C CYS A 35 17.55 27.10 -0.75
N PHE A 36 18.65 27.80 -0.52
CA PHE A 36 19.37 28.59 -1.52
C PHE A 36 20.71 27.93 -1.80
N ILE A 37 21.03 27.80 -3.08
CA ILE A 37 22.36 27.40 -3.54
C ILE A 37 23.04 28.63 -4.14
N VAL A 38 24.20 28.97 -3.61
CA VAL A 38 24.98 30.14 -4.02
C VAL A 38 26.36 29.72 -4.52
N ARG A 39 27.04 30.64 -5.19
CA ARG A 39 28.46 30.55 -5.48
C ARG A 39 29.25 31.27 -4.37
N THR A 40 30.18 30.57 -3.76
CA THR A 40 31.18 31.11 -2.82
C THR A 40 32.58 31.01 -3.44
N PRO A 41 33.61 31.64 -2.83
CA PRO A 41 35.00 31.44 -3.24
C PRO A 41 35.46 29.97 -3.16
N GLU A 42 34.89 29.18 -2.26
CA GLU A 42 35.23 27.76 -2.05
C GLU A 42 34.44 26.80 -2.96
N GLY A 43 33.48 27.30 -3.73
CA GLY A 43 32.65 26.50 -4.62
C GLY A 43 31.16 26.78 -4.47
N ILE A 44 30.33 25.73 -4.43
CA ILE A 44 28.90 25.90 -4.14
C ILE A 44 28.67 25.93 -2.64
N GLY A 45 27.79 26.82 -2.19
CA GLY A 45 27.32 26.88 -0.81
C GLY A 45 25.82 26.68 -0.72
N ALA A 46 25.33 26.04 0.34
CA ALA A 46 23.91 25.87 0.62
C ALA A 46 23.51 26.53 1.94
N VAL A 47 22.31 27.10 1.99
CA VAL A 47 21.80 27.78 3.19
C VAL A 47 20.27 27.72 3.22
N ALA A 48 19.71 27.50 4.42
CA ALA A 48 18.27 27.34 4.64
C ALA A 48 17.57 28.63 5.10
N GLU A 49 18.20 29.79 4.87
CA GLU A 49 17.71 31.09 5.30
C GLU A 49 18.25 32.22 4.41
N GLY A 50 17.92 33.46 4.75
CA GLY A 50 18.25 34.63 3.94
C GLY A 50 17.23 34.89 2.84
N ARG A 51 17.58 35.75 1.88
CA ARG A 51 16.68 36.26 0.85
C ARG A 51 17.39 36.43 -0.49
N ALA A 52 16.68 36.14 -1.57
CA ALA A 52 17.11 36.46 -2.93
C ALA A 52 16.66 37.88 -3.32
N ALA A 53 17.53 38.65 -3.99
CA ALA A 53 17.20 39.94 -4.59
C ALA A 53 17.98 40.17 -5.89
N ALA A 54 17.53 41.10 -6.73
CA ALA A 54 18.22 41.43 -7.98
C ALA A 54 19.56 42.15 -7.72
N SER A 55 20.52 41.92 -8.62
CA SER A 55 21.81 42.62 -8.62
C SER A 55 21.60 44.13 -8.68
N GLY A 56 22.30 44.89 -7.83
CA GLY A 56 22.15 46.34 -7.70
C GLY A 56 21.34 46.79 -6.49
N THR A 57 20.54 45.91 -5.86
CA THR A 57 19.97 46.23 -4.54
C THR A 57 21.05 46.11 -3.46
N ARG A 58 21.59 47.24 -2.98
CA ARG A 58 22.47 47.25 -1.81
C ARG A 58 21.61 47.10 -0.56
N ARG A 59 21.89 46.08 0.26
CA ARG A 59 21.28 45.91 1.59
C ARG A 59 22.38 45.72 2.62
N GLY A 60 22.43 46.59 3.63
CA GLY A 60 23.39 46.49 4.74
C GLY A 60 24.87 46.71 4.38
N GLY A 61 25.18 47.28 3.22
CA GLY A 61 26.57 47.57 2.82
C GLY A 61 27.38 46.37 2.27
N ALA A 62 26.87 45.14 2.36
CA ALA A 62 27.52 43.94 1.84
C ALA A 62 27.09 43.60 0.39
N ALA A 63 28.02 43.11 -0.41
CA ALA A 63 27.72 42.54 -1.72
C ALA A 63 27.16 41.12 -1.54
N GLY A 64 25.94 40.86 -2.01
CA GLY A 64 25.32 39.54 -1.93
C GLY A 64 26.06 38.50 -2.78
N LEU A 65 25.97 37.23 -2.38
CA LEU A 65 26.59 36.12 -3.10
C LEU A 65 25.78 35.78 -4.37
N PRO A 66 26.40 35.41 -5.50
CA PRO A 66 25.66 34.96 -6.68
C PRO A 66 24.71 33.79 -6.34
N LEU A 67 23.41 33.94 -6.61
CA LEU A 67 22.41 32.90 -6.39
C LEU A 67 22.31 32.00 -7.63
N LEU A 68 22.62 30.72 -7.46
CA LEU A 68 22.58 29.71 -8.53
C LEU A 68 21.20 29.06 -8.66
N ALA A 69 20.58 28.71 -7.54
CA ALA A 69 19.21 28.19 -7.51
C ALA A 69 18.56 28.44 -6.14
N ALA A 70 17.23 28.48 -6.13
CA ALA A 70 16.45 28.56 -4.90
C ALA A 70 15.24 27.64 -5.00
N VAL A 71 14.92 26.96 -3.90
CA VAL A 71 13.74 26.10 -3.77
C VAL A 71 13.01 26.48 -2.50
N ALA A 72 11.67 26.48 -2.56
CA ALA A 72 10.84 26.86 -1.43
C ALA A 72 10.88 25.81 -0.30
N ALA A 73 10.29 26.17 0.84
CA ALA A 73 9.95 25.19 1.87
C ALA A 73 9.08 24.07 1.27
N LEU A 74 9.50 22.83 1.52
CA LEU A 74 8.84 21.62 1.04
C LEU A 74 8.61 20.66 2.22
N PRO A 75 7.80 21.04 3.22
CA PRO A 75 7.37 20.11 4.26
C PRO A 75 6.62 18.92 3.65
N THR A 76 6.66 17.77 4.33
CA THR A 76 6.12 16.50 3.83
C THR A 76 4.63 16.56 3.44
N HIS A 77 3.85 17.41 4.11
CA HIS A 77 2.43 17.59 3.85
C HIS A 77 2.11 18.32 2.52
N ARG A 78 3.13 18.90 1.86
CA ARG A 78 3.03 19.50 0.51
C ARG A 78 3.28 18.50 -0.61
N LEU A 79 3.74 17.29 -0.30
CA LEU A 79 3.73 16.21 -1.27
C LEU A 79 2.28 15.79 -1.54
N GLY A 80 2.03 15.22 -2.72
CA GLY A 80 0.71 14.70 -3.08
C GLY A 80 -0.41 15.75 -3.05
N SER A 81 -1.61 15.29 -2.72
CA SER A 81 -2.84 16.07 -2.74
C SER A 81 -3.24 16.54 -1.33
N PRO A 82 -3.40 17.86 -1.09
CA PRO A 82 -3.99 18.35 0.15
C PRO A 82 -5.47 17.93 0.30
N GLU A 83 -6.18 17.67 -0.80
CA GLU A 83 -7.56 17.18 -0.79
C GLU A 83 -7.65 15.76 -0.21
N PHE A 84 -6.65 14.89 -0.44
CA PHE A 84 -6.58 13.58 0.22
C PHE A 84 -6.53 13.75 1.75
N ARG A 85 -5.64 14.64 2.22
CA ARG A 85 -5.47 14.91 3.65
C ARG A 85 -6.76 15.43 4.28
N ALA A 86 -7.42 16.37 3.61
CA ALA A 86 -8.69 16.92 4.07
C ALA A 86 -9.82 15.87 4.06
N ALA A 87 -9.91 15.04 3.00
CA ALA A 87 -10.97 14.05 2.86
C ALA A 87 -10.89 12.92 3.89
N HIS A 88 -9.67 12.55 4.30
CA HIS A 88 -9.41 11.44 5.23
C HIS A 88 -8.98 11.89 6.63
N GLY A 89 -8.90 13.19 6.91
CA GLY A 89 -8.51 13.70 8.23
C GLY A 89 -7.07 13.37 8.65
N VAL A 90 -6.16 13.21 7.68
CA VAL A 90 -4.76 12.80 7.91
C VAL A 90 -3.78 13.95 7.69
N ARG A 91 -2.60 13.86 8.31
CA ARG A 91 -1.50 14.85 8.15
C ARG A 91 -0.64 14.60 6.93
N HIS A 92 -0.59 13.35 6.45
CA HIS A 92 0.26 12.93 5.35
C HIS A 92 -0.55 12.26 4.22
N PRO A 93 -0.21 12.51 2.95
CA PRO A 93 -0.78 11.83 1.78
C PRO A 93 -0.23 10.39 1.66
N TYR A 94 -0.52 9.55 2.65
CA TYR A 94 0.09 8.24 2.80
C TYR A 94 -0.91 7.26 3.43
N LEU A 95 -0.90 6.04 2.92
CA LEU A 95 -1.67 4.91 3.42
C LEU A 95 -0.74 3.71 3.65
N ALA A 96 -0.82 3.05 4.80
CA ALA A 96 -0.37 1.66 4.91
C ALA A 96 -1.50 0.74 4.39
N GLY A 97 -1.24 0.06 3.28
CA GLY A 97 -2.22 -0.83 2.65
C GLY A 97 -2.47 -2.07 3.50
N ALA A 98 -3.66 -2.66 3.35
CA ALA A 98 -4.02 -3.87 4.07
C ALA A 98 -3.10 -5.05 3.75
N MET A 99 -2.82 -5.84 4.78
CA MET A 99 -2.09 -7.10 4.69
C MET A 99 -2.95 -8.16 5.39
N ALA A 100 -3.36 -9.20 4.64
CA ALA A 100 -4.36 -10.18 5.04
C ALA A 100 -4.01 -10.94 6.33
N GLY A 101 -5.00 -11.60 6.93
CA GLY A 101 -4.81 -12.42 8.13
C GLY A 101 -4.45 -11.61 9.38
N GLY A 102 -4.81 -10.31 9.42
CA GLY A 102 -4.46 -9.44 10.53
C GLY A 102 -2.98 -9.02 10.58
N ILE A 103 -2.21 -9.22 9.50
CA ILE A 103 -0.83 -8.75 9.41
C ILE A 103 -0.78 -7.22 9.45
N ALA A 104 -1.70 -6.54 8.76
CA ALA A 104 -2.01 -5.14 9.04
C ALA A 104 -2.89 -5.13 10.30
N SER A 105 -2.24 -5.28 11.44
CA SER A 105 -2.84 -5.49 12.75
C SER A 105 -3.54 -4.23 13.27
N ALA A 106 -4.32 -4.37 14.34
CA ALA A 106 -4.87 -3.23 15.04
C ALA A 106 -3.75 -2.32 15.61
N ASP A 107 -2.67 -2.89 16.14
CA ASP A 107 -1.53 -2.12 16.68
C ASP A 107 -0.87 -1.26 15.60
N LEU A 108 -0.71 -1.80 14.39
CA LEU A 108 -0.17 -1.08 13.24
C LEU A 108 -1.08 0.10 12.84
N VAL A 109 -2.39 -0.14 12.77
CA VAL A 109 -3.38 0.90 12.43
C VAL A 109 -3.39 2.00 13.49
N ILE A 110 -3.41 1.63 14.77
CA ILE A 110 -3.42 2.56 15.91
C ILE A 110 -2.14 3.41 15.93
N ALA A 111 -0.97 2.79 15.72
CA ALA A 111 0.31 3.50 15.69
C ALA A 111 0.35 4.55 14.57
N LEU A 112 -0.12 4.21 13.38
CA LEU A 112 -0.16 5.13 12.24
C LEU A 112 -1.21 6.23 12.39
N ALA A 113 -2.41 5.90 12.90
CA ALA A 113 -3.48 6.87 13.10
C ALA A 113 -3.06 7.98 14.08
N ARG A 114 -2.39 7.63 15.19
CA ARG A 114 -1.83 8.60 16.16
C ARG A 114 -0.82 9.55 15.51
N GLU A 115 -0.07 9.04 14.55
CA GLU A 115 0.92 9.80 13.79
C GLU A 115 0.35 10.50 12.54
N GLY A 116 -0.98 10.51 12.38
CA GLY A 116 -1.65 11.24 11.30
C GLY A 116 -1.44 10.62 9.92
N PHE A 117 -1.18 9.32 9.87
CA PHE A 117 -1.16 8.50 8.65
C PHE A 117 -2.46 7.70 8.55
N LEU A 118 -2.89 7.39 7.32
CA LEU A 118 -3.98 6.43 7.13
C LEU A 118 -3.40 5.01 7.14
N ALA A 119 -4.16 4.06 7.68
CA ALA A 119 -3.82 2.65 7.64
C ALA A 119 -5.09 1.81 7.45
N SER A 120 -4.96 0.72 6.69
CA SER A 120 -6.07 -0.19 6.39
C SER A 120 -5.91 -1.50 7.16
N PHE A 121 -6.85 -1.80 8.04
CA PHE A 121 -6.85 -3.03 8.81
C PHE A 121 -7.00 -4.27 7.91
N GLY A 122 -6.17 -5.28 8.15
CA GLY A 122 -6.06 -6.51 7.36
C GLY A 122 -7.18 -7.52 7.62
N ALA A 123 -8.43 -7.16 7.34
CA ALA A 123 -9.60 -7.98 7.63
C ALA A 123 -9.73 -9.25 6.77
N ALA A 124 -9.10 -9.29 5.59
CA ALA A 124 -9.15 -10.43 4.68
C ALA A 124 -8.73 -11.74 5.38
N GLY A 125 -9.59 -12.76 5.30
CA GLY A 125 -9.34 -14.09 5.89
C GLY A 125 -9.62 -14.21 7.40
N LEU A 126 -9.92 -13.11 8.09
CA LEU A 126 -10.29 -13.13 9.50
C LEU A 126 -11.76 -13.54 9.71
N LEU A 127 -12.06 -14.04 10.90
CA LEU A 127 -13.44 -14.32 11.32
C LEU A 127 -14.12 -13.01 11.76
N PRO A 128 -15.46 -12.91 11.64
CA PRO A 128 -16.21 -11.70 12.02
C PRO A 128 -15.91 -11.21 13.45
N GLU A 129 -15.76 -12.12 14.41
CA GLU A 129 -15.51 -11.79 15.83
C GLU A 129 -14.12 -11.16 16.02
N THR A 130 -13.14 -11.57 15.20
CA THR A 130 -11.79 -10.99 15.23
C THR A 130 -11.80 -9.58 14.64
N ILE A 131 -12.58 -9.37 13.58
CA ILE A 131 -12.75 -8.04 12.97
C ILE A 131 -13.47 -7.12 13.97
N GLU A 132 -14.55 -7.58 14.59
CA GLU A 132 -15.31 -6.84 15.60
C GLU A 132 -14.42 -6.43 16.79
N ALA A 133 -13.59 -7.34 17.31
CA ALA A 133 -12.64 -7.01 18.37
C ALA A 133 -11.66 -5.88 17.97
N ALA A 134 -11.18 -5.87 16.73
CA ALA A 134 -10.33 -4.79 16.23
C ALA A 134 -11.08 -3.45 16.11
N LEU A 135 -12.34 -3.47 15.67
CA LEU A 135 -13.18 -2.27 15.57
C LEU A 135 -13.48 -1.67 16.95
N THR A 136 -13.77 -2.50 17.94
CA THR A 136 -13.93 -2.06 19.34
C THR A 136 -12.66 -1.39 19.85
N ARG A 137 -11.48 -1.99 19.61
CA ARG A 137 -10.20 -1.36 19.95
C ARG A 137 -10.01 -0.01 19.27
N PHE A 138 -10.40 0.15 17.99
CA PHE A 138 -10.29 1.45 17.33
C PHE A 138 -11.19 2.51 17.96
N ALA A 139 -12.42 2.14 18.34
CA ALA A 139 -13.34 3.05 19.03
C ALA A 139 -12.79 3.50 20.39
N GLU A 140 -12.09 2.62 21.11
CA GLU A 140 -11.53 2.89 22.45
C GLU A 140 -10.19 3.62 22.41
N GLU A 141 -9.26 3.18 21.55
CA GLU A 141 -7.85 3.60 21.59
C GLU A 141 -7.51 4.79 20.69
N ILE A 142 -8.32 5.04 19.66
CA ILE A 142 -8.13 6.11 18.68
C ILE A 142 -9.45 6.84 18.33
N PRO A 143 -10.28 7.24 19.32
CA PRO A 143 -11.58 7.87 19.06
C PRO A 143 -11.42 9.14 18.20
N GLY A 144 -12.14 9.17 17.09
CA GLY A 144 -12.13 10.30 16.14
C GLY A 144 -10.91 10.38 15.22
N LEU A 145 -9.90 9.52 15.38
CA LEU A 145 -8.80 9.43 14.42
C LEU A 145 -9.18 8.53 13.24
N PRO A 146 -8.68 8.83 12.03
CA PRO A 146 -9.05 8.09 10.84
C PRO A 146 -8.37 6.73 10.77
N TYR A 147 -9.12 5.73 10.31
CA TYR A 147 -8.63 4.41 9.91
C TYR A 147 -9.46 3.92 8.72
N ALA A 148 -8.89 2.96 7.97
CA ALA A 148 -9.61 2.21 6.96
C ALA A 148 -9.69 0.74 7.35
N VAL A 149 -10.65 0.02 6.76
CA VAL A 149 -10.76 -1.43 6.91
C VAL A 149 -10.81 -2.06 5.52
N ASN A 150 -10.07 -3.14 5.33
CA ASN A 150 -10.09 -3.83 4.06
C ASN A 150 -11.44 -4.52 3.81
N LEU A 151 -12.06 -4.23 2.67
CA LEU A 151 -13.15 -5.00 2.11
C LEU A 151 -12.60 -5.77 0.91
N ILE A 152 -12.38 -7.08 1.08
CA ILE A 152 -11.85 -7.92 0.01
C ILE A 152 -12.99 -8.59 -0.75
N HIS A 153 -12.92 -8.53 -2.08
CA HIS A 153 -13.84 -9.31 -2.91
C HIS A 153 -13.48 -10.80 -2.86
N SER A 154 -14.49 -11.63 -2.61
CA SER A 154 -14.36 -13.10 -2.56
C SER A 154 -15.36 -13.75 -3.53
N PRO A 155 -15.02 -13.96 -4.82
CA PRO A 155 -15.97 -14.42 -5.85
C PRO A 155 -16.68 -15.74 -5.51
N SER A 156 -16.01 -16.62 -4.77
CA SER A 156 -16.56 -17.93 -4.36
C SER A 156 -17.35 -17.89 -3.05
N GLU A 157 -17.30 -16.79 -2.30
CA GLU A 157 -17.85 -16.66 -0.95
C GLU A 157 -18.54 -15.29 -0.76
N GLU A 158 -19.56 -15.01 -1.57
CA GLU A 158 -20.34 -13.76 -1.51
C GLU A 158 -20.82 -13.42 -0.08
N ARG A 159 -21.17 -14.46 0.70
CA ARG A 159 -21.62 -14.33 2.10
C ARG A 159 -20.60 -13.56 2.96
N LEU A 160 -19.31 -13.79 2.77
CA LEU A 160 -18.27 -13.13 3.56
C LEU A 160 -18.22 -11.63 3.29
N GLU A 161 -18.34 -11.23 2.02
CA GLU A 161 -18.35 -9.83 1.63
C GLU A 161 -19.59 -9.11 2.19
N ARG A 162 -20.76 -9.76 2.12
CA ARG A 162 -22.01 -9.25 2.69
C ARG A 162 -21.90 -9.07 4.21
N GLU A 163 -21.45 -10.09 4.93
CA GLU A 163 -21.33 -10.04 6.39
C GLU A 163 -20.33 -9.00 6.87
N ALA A 164 -19.21 -8.82 6.14
CA ALA A 164 -18.26 -7.75 6.42
C ALA A 164 -18.91 -6.36 6.26
N VAL A 165 -19.67 -6.14 5.18
CA VAL A 165 -20.41 -4.89 4.98
C VAL A 165 -21.41 -4.63 6.10
N GLU A 166 -22.18 -5.64 6.54
CA GLU A 166 -23.08 -5.48 7.69
C GLU A 166 -22.33 -5.08 8.96
N LEU A 167 -21.21 -5.75 9.24
CA LEU A 167 -20.40 -5.47 10.41
C LEU A 167 -19.85 -4.05 10.38
N PHE A 168 -19.34 -3.61 9.23
CA PHE A 168 -18.80 -2.25 9.05
C PHE A 168 -19.87 -1.17 9.22
N LEU A 169 -21.08 -1.41 8.70
CA LEU A 169 -22.21 -0.49 8.88
C LEU A 169 -22.64 -0.41 10.35
N ARG A 170 -22.73 -1.54 11.06
CA ARG A 170 -23.09 -1.58 12.49
C ARG A 170 -22.08 -0.84 13.37
N HIS A 171 -20.80 -0.97 13.07
CA HIS A 171 -19.71 -0.33 13.83
C HIS A 171 -19.36 1.08 13.36
N GLY A 172 -20.08 1.63 12.37
CA GLY A 172 -19.87 3.00 11.89
C GLY A 172 -18.51 3.22 11.22
N VAL A 173 -17.94 2.18 10.59
CA VAL A 173 -16.70 2.29 9.81
C VAL A 173 -16.89 3.31 8.69
N ARG A 174 -16.07 4.35 8.67
CA ARG A 174 -16.21 5.47 7.71
C ARG A 174 -15.34 5.36 6.48
N CYS A 175 -14.35 4.46 6.45
CA CYS A 175 -13.48 4.28 5.30
C CYS A 175 -13.18 2.80 5.04
N VAL A 176 -13.30 2.36 3.78
CA VAL A 176 -12.87 1.02 3.35
C VAL A 176 -11.84 1.10 2.23
N GLU A 177 -10.87 0.19 2.29
CA GLU A 177 -10.00 -0.15 1.17
C GLU A 177 -10.60 -1.36 0.44
N ALA A 178 -11.22 -1.13 -0.71
CA ALA A 178 -11.81 -2.17 -1.55
C ALA A 178 -10.73 -2.81 -2.43
N SER A 179 -10.47 -4.12 -2.27
CA SER A 179 -9.41 -4.84 -2.98
C SER A 179 -9.90 -6.12 -3.65
N ALA A 180 -9.18 -6.58 -4.67
CA ALA A 180 -9.47 -7.80 -5.45
C ALA A 180 -10.79 -7.78 -6.26
N PHE A 181 -11.48 -6.64 -6.33
CA PHE A 181 -12.68 -6.51 -7.14
C PHE A 181 -12.36 -6.58 -8.64
N MET A 182 -13.11 -7.42 -9.36
CA MET A 182 -13.10 -7.47 -10.83
C MET A 182 -14.26 -6.68 -11.44
N ALA A 183 -15.37 -6.61 -10.70
CA ALA A 183 -16.56 -5.84 -10.99
C ALA A 183 -17.12 -5.27 -9.68
N LEU A 184 -18.04 -4.31 -9.78
CA LEU A 184 -18.81 -3.87 -8.61
C LEU A 184 -19.75 -5.00 -8.17
N THR A 185 -19.99 -5.08 -6.87
CA THR A 185 -20.95 -6.00 -6.25
C THR A 185 -22.07 -5.19 -5.59
N PRO A 186 -23.25 -5.80 -5.35
CA PRO A 186 -24.30 -5.14 -4.57
C PRO A 186 -23.83 -4.71 -3.17
N HIS A 187 -22.89 -5.44 -2.56
CA HIS A 187 -22.43 -5.18 -1.18
C HIS A 187 -21.55 -3.93 -1.08
N VAL A 188 -20.56 -3.78 -1.97
CA VAL A 188 -19.73 -2.56 -2.00
C VAL A 188 -20.53 -1.33 -2.43
N VAL A 189 -21.50 -1.50 -3.34
CA VAL A 189 -22.44 -0.45 -3.73
C VAL A 189 -23.29 -0.04 -2.53
N ARG A 190 -23.91 -0.98 -1.83
CA ARG A 190 -24.69 -0.70 -0.63
C ARG A 190 -23.87 0.05 0.42
N TRP A 191 -22.66 -0.41 0.72
CA TRP A 191 -21.80 0.23 1.71
C TRP A 191 -21.54 1.71 1.36
N ARG A 192 -21.22 1.99 0.09
CA ARG A 192 -21.01 3.36 -0.40
C ARG A 192 -22.26 4.21 -0.28
N LEU A 193 -23.41 3.70 -0.72
CA LEU A 193 -24.68 4.44 -0.75
C LEU A 193 -25.25 4.71 0.65
N ALA A 194 -25.03 3.80 1.61
CA ALA A 194 -25.50 3.95 2.98
C ALA A 194 -24.94 5.21 3.68
N GLY A 195 -23.80 5.73 3.22
CA GLY A 195 -23.19 6.96 3.73
C GLY A 195 -23.64 8.24 3.02
N LEU A 196 -24.58 8.17 2.09
CA LEU A 196 -25.08 9.34 1.35
C LEU A 196 -26.23 10.02 2.09
N ARG A 197 -26.18 11.35 2.13
CA ARG A 197 -27.28 12.20 2.59
C ARG A 197 -27.19 13.58 1.95
N GLN A 198 -28.31 14.29 1.92
CA GLN A 198 -28.33 15.70 1.54
C GLN A 198 -27.82 16.58 2.69
N GLY A 199 -26.92 17.51 2.36
CA GLY A 199 -26.42 18.52 3.29
C GLY A 199 -27.42 19.67 3.49
N PRO A 200 -27.24 20.50 4.52
CA PRO A 200 -28.11 21.65 4.80
C PRO A 200 -28.15 22.69 3.67
N ASP A 201 -27.08 22.76 2.89
CA ASP A 201 -26.88 23.62 1.72
C ASP A 201 -27.27 22.93 0.40
N GLY A 202 -27.90 21.76 0.47
CA GLY A 202 -28.33 20.97 -0.69
C GLY A 202 -27.21 20.16 -1.35
N ARG A 203 -25.96 20.25 -0.89
CA ARG A 203 -24.84 19.46 -1.44
C ARG A 203 -24.94 17.99 -1.05
N VAL A 204 -24.42 17.10 -1.89
CA VAL A 204 -24.34 15.67 -1.55
C VAL A 204 -23.20 15.45 -0.56
N LEU A 205 -23.51 14.87 0.59
CA LEU A 205 -22.53 14.46 1.59
C LEU A 205 -22.34 12.94 1.51
N ALA A 206 -21.09 12.52 1.32
CA ALA A 206 -20.69 11.12 1.33
C ALA A 206 -19.82 10.85 2.56
N GLU A 207 -20.44 10.33 3.62
CA GLU A 207 -19.77 10.04 4.90
C GLU A 207 -18.93 8.76 4.85
N HIS A 208 -19.29 7.82 3.97
CA HIS A 208 -18.57 6.57 3.76
C HIS A 208 -17.57 6.74 2.61
N ARG A 209 -16.27 6.74 2.93
CA ARG A 209 -15.16 6.89 1.99
C ARG A 209 -14.68 5.56 1.43
N LEU A 210 -14.48 5.49 0.12
CA LEU A 210 -14.02 4.27 -0.53
C LEU A 210 -12.73 4.52 -1.30
N ILE A 211 -11.71 3.73 -0.95
CA ILE A 211 -10.42 3.66 -1.64
C ILE A 211 -10.40 2.35 -2.42
N ALA A 212 -10.47 2.40 -3.75
CA ALA A 212 -10.43 1.20 -4.59
C ALA A 212 -8.98 0.90 -5.02
N LYS A 213 -8.45 -0.25 -4.62
CA LYS A 213 -7.12 -0.71 -5.01
C LYS A 213 -7.21 -1.61 -6.24
N ILE A 214 -6.61 -1.15 -7.35
CA ILE A 214 -6.78 -1.73 -8.68
C ILE A 214 -5.46 -1.79 -9.45
N SER A 215 -5.39 -2.69 -10.42
CA SER A 215 -4.26 -2.80 -11.35
C SER A 215 -4.68 -2.72 -12.82
N ARG A 216 -5.98 -2.57 -13.11
CA ARG A 216 -6.57 -2.61 -14.46
C ARG A 216 -7.47 -1.41 -14.74
N THR A 217 -7.41 -0.89 -15.95
CA THR A 217 -8.18 0.27 -16.41
C THR A 217 -9.68 0.04 -16.37
N GLU A 218 -10.14 -1.15 -16.76
CA GLU A 218 -11.57 -1.49 -16.82
C GLU A 218 -12.20 -1.53 -15.42
N THR A 219 -11.46 -2.06 -14.44
CA THR A 219 -11.89 -2.04 -13.04
C THR A 219 -11.86 -0.63 -12.47
N ALA A 220 -10.80 0.13 -12.74
CA ALA A 220 -10.69 1.52 -12.28
C ALA A 220 -11.87 2.37 -12.76
N GLU A 221 -12.24 2.26 -14.03
CA GLU A 221 -13.35 3.02 -14.61
C GLU A 221 -14.68 2.75 -13.88
N ARG A 222 -14.96 1.49 -13.53
CA ARG A 222 -16.17 1.12 -12.77
C ARG A 222 -16.23 1.82 -11.42
N PHE A 223 -15.10 1.96 -10.72
CA PHE A 223 -15.04 2.66 -9.43
C PHE A 223 -15.03 4.20 -9.56
N MET A 224 -14.58 4.73 -10.71
CA MET A 224 -14.62 6.18 -10.98
C MET A 224 -16.01 6.68 -11.40
N ARG A 225 -16.87 5.78 -11.89
CA ARG A 225 -18.24 6.09 -12.30
C ARG A 225 -19.22 5.98 -11.12
N PRO A 226 -20.44 6.54 -11.23
CA PRO A 226 -21.48 6.35 -10.24
C PRO A 226 -21.94 4.89 -10.17
N ALA A 227 -22.66 4.54 -9.10
CA ALA A 227 -23.23 3.20 -8.96
C ALA A 227 -24.17 2.86 -10.15
N PRO A 228 -24.10 1.65 -10.73
CA PRO A 228 -24.99 1.25 -11.82
C PRO A 228 -26.46 1.30 -11.40
N ALA A 229 -27.30 1.99 -12.19
CA ALA A 229 -28.72 2.19 -11.85
C ALA A 229 -29.49 0.90 -11.55
N ALA A 230 -29.18 -0.20 -12.25
CA ALA A 230 -29.79 -1.50 -11.99
C ALA A 230 -29.45 -2.05 -10.59
N MET A 231 -28.21 -1.88 -10.12
CA MET A 231 -27.82 -2.28 -8.76
C MET A 231 -28.48 -1.38 -7.71
N VAL A 232 -28.53 -0.07 -7.96
CA VAL A 232 -29.20 0.90 -7.07
C VAL A 232 -30.69 0.55 -6.92
N SER A 233 -31.37 0.31 -8.04
CA SER A 233 -32.79 -0.07 -8.06
C SER A 233 -33.05 -1.40 -7.33
N ALA A 234 -32.18 -2.40 -7.53
CA ALA A 234 -32.29 -3.67 -6.82
C ALA A 234 -32.14 -3.49 -5.29
N LEU A 235 -31.16 -2.68 -4.85
CA LEU A 235 -30.94 -2.39 -3.43
C LEU A 235 -32.11 -1.61 -2.82
N LEU A 236 -32.69 -0.67 -3.57
CA LEU A 236 -33.86 0.10 -3.14
C LEU A 236 -35.09 -0.80 -2.98
N THR A 237 -35.36 -1.66 -3.96
CA THR A 237 -36.46 -2.64 -3.90
C THR A 237 -36.31 -3.60 -2.72
N GLN A 238 -35.08 -3.96 -2.36
CA GLN A 238 -34.78 -4.80 -1.19
C GLN A 238 -34.84 -4.03 0.14
N GLY A 239 -35.05 -2.71 0.12
CA GLY A 239 -35.07 -1.86 1.32
C GLY A 239 -33.69 -1.67 1.97
N LEU A 240 -32.61 -1.96 1.25
CA LEU A 240 -31.24 -1.88 1.77
C LEU A 240 -30.62 -0.48 1.65
N VAL A 241 -31.22 0.38 0.84
CA VAL A 241 -30.91 1.82 0.71
C VAL A 241 -32.21 2.61 0.68
N THR A 242 -32.17 3.85 1.14
CA THR A 242 -33.33 4.76 1.10
C THR A 242 -33.53 5.37 -0.29
N HIS A 243 -34.71 5.94 -0.53
CA HIS A 243 -34.98 6.69 -1.77
C HIS A 243 -34.02 7.88 -1.92
N GLU A 244 -33.72 8.60 -0.84
CA GLU A 244 -32.74 9.70 -0.85
C GLU A 244 -31.36 9.19 -1.26
N GLN A 245 -30.86 8.10 -0.66
CA GLN A 245 -29.55 7.52 -0.99
C GLN A 245 -29.48 7.07 -2.46
N ALA A 246 -30.56 6.46 -2.98
CA ALA A 246 -30.66 6.05 -4.37
C ALA A 246 -30.60 7.25 -5.34
N GLU A 247 -31.31 8.35 -5.03
CA GLU A 247 -31.29 9.57 -5.85
C GLU A 247 -29.94 10.27 -5.81
N LEU A 248 -29.26 10.26 -4.67
CA LEU A 248 -27.95 10.87 -4.50
C LEU A 248 -26.82 10.08 -5.19
N ALA A 249 -27.02 8.77 -5.43
CA ALA A 249 -26.02 7.85 -5.96
C ALA A 249 -25.39 8.32 -7.28
N LYS A 250 -26.15 9.02 -8.14
CA LYS A 250 -25.70 9.48 -9.47
C LYS A 250 -24.75 10.69 -9.43
N TYR A 251 -24.61 11.35 -8.29
CA TYR A 251 -23.82 12.58 -8.14
C TYR A 251 -22.43 12.34 -7.55
N VAL A 252 -22.09 11.09 -7.21
CA VAL A 252 -20.82 10.73 -6.60
C VAL A 252 -20.19 9.55 -7.33
N PRO A 253 -18.86 9.46 -7.38
CA PRO A 253 -18.20 8.25 -7.84
C PRO A 253 -18.36 7.13 -6.80
N MET A 254 -18.24 5.88 -7.25
CA MET A 254 -18.17 4.72 -6.36
C MET A 254 -16.98 4.78 -5.40
N ALA A 255 -15.82 5.25 -5.87
CA ALA A 255 -14.62 5.48 -5.07
C ALA A 255 -14.23 6.97 -5.03
N ASP A 256 -13.88 7.46 -3.85
CA ASP A 256 -13.30 8.79 -3.71
C ASP A 256 -11.83 8.81 -4.17
N ASP A 257 -11.15 7.66 -4.00
CA ASP A 257 -9.74 7.47 -4.24
C ASP A 257 -9.47 6.15 -4.96
N ILE A 258 -8.58 6.17 -5.95
CA ILE A 258 -8.13 4.99 -6.70
C ILE A 258 -6.66 4.75 -6.38
N THR A 259 -6.35 3.63 -5.72
CA THR A 259 -4.97 3.19 -5.53
C THR A 259 -4.54 2.36 -6.74
N VAL A 260 -3.57 2.87 -7.51
CA VAL A 260 -2.94 2.12 -8.59
C VAL A 260 -1.90 1.18 -8.00
N GLU A 261 -2.21 -0.11 -7.96
CA GLU A 261 -1.31 -1.16 -7.51
C GLU A 261 -0.51 -1.72 -8.69
N ALA A 262 0.77 -1.32 -8.73
CA ALA A 262 1.78 -1.86 -9.62
C ALA A 262 2.33 -3.19 -9.08
N ASP A 263 3.56 -3.56 -9.45
CA ASP A 263 4.21 -4.73 -8.87
C ASP A 263 4.35 -4.65 -7.34
N SER A 264 3.69 -5.56 -6.63
CA SER A 264 3.56 -5.58 -5.17
C SER A 264 3.73 -7.00 -4.60
N GLY A 265 3.93 -7.10 -3.28
CA GLY A 265 3.90 -8.38 -2.57
C GLY A 265 2.46 -8.89 -2.41
N GLY A 266 2.26 -10.21 -2.45
CA GLY A 266 0.92 -10.81 -2.51
C GLY A 266 0.37 -10.82 -3.95
N HIS A 267 -0.94 -10.77 -4.13
CA HIS A 267 -1.54 -10.80 -5.46
C HIS A 267 -1.11 -9.60 -6.31
N THR A 268 -0.55 -9.87 -7.49
CA THR A 268 -0.02 -8.83 -8.38
C THR A 268 -0.05 -9.29 -9.84
N ASP A 269 -0.41 -8.37 -10.75
CA ASP A 269 -0.24 -8.54 -12.20
C ASP A 269 1.19 -8.15 -12.66
N ARG A 270 2.08 -7.76 -11.74
CA ARG A 270 3.47 -7.29 -11.97
C ARG A 270 3.59 -6.13 -12.95
N ARG A 271 2.63 -5.20 -12.90
CA ARG A 271 2.61 -4.05 -13.81
C ARG A 271 3.66 -3.02 -13.40
N PRO A 272 4.40 -2.43 -14.34
CA PRO A 272 5.34 -1.36 -14.02
C PRO A 272 4.60 -0.07 -13.66
N LEU A 273 4.88 0.48 -12.47
CA LEU A 273 4.26 1.71 -11.99
C LEU A 273 4.35 2.89 -12.98
N PRO A 274 5.52 3.15 -13.63
CA PRO A 274 5.65 4.26 -14.57
C PRO A 274 4.75 4.17 -15.81
N ALA A 275 4.28 2.98 -16.18
CA ALA A 275 3.35 2.81 -17.30
C ALA A 275 1.89 2.87 -16.83
N LEU A 276 1.59 2.24 -15.69
CA LEU A 276 0.23 2.08 -15.20
C LEU A 276 -0.34 3.38 -14.61
N LEU A 277 0.40 4.05 -13.74
CA LEU A 277 -0.10 5.24 -13.03
C LEU A 277 -0.52 6.38 -13.99
N PRO A 278 0.29 6.80 -14.97
CA PRO A 278 -0.14 7.82 -15.93
C PRO A 278 -1.37 7.43 -16.75
N SER A 279 -1.55 6.13 -17.02
CA SER A 279 -2.71 5.63 -17.77
C SER A 279 -4.00 5.75 -16.96
N ILE A 280 -3.96 5.44 -15.66
CA ILE A 280 -5.10 5.62 -14.76
C ILE A 280 -5.38 7.11 -14.47
N LEU A 281 -4.34 7.95 -14.38
CA LEU A 281 -4.51 9.41 -14.26
C LEU A 281 -5.28 10.00 -15.46
N ARG A 282 -4.94 9.61 -16.69
CA ARG A 282 -5.68 10.05 -17.89
C ARG A 282 -7.13 9.57 -17.89
N LEU A 283 -7.37 8.32 -17.46
CA LEU A 283 -8.71 7.79 -17.29
C LEU A 283 -9.52 8.61 -16.28
N ARG A 284 -8.92 8.92 -15.12
CA ARG A 284 -9.52 9.78 -14.10
C ARG A 284 -9.92 11.13 -14.70
N ASP A 285 -9.01 11.77 -15.45
CA ASP A 285 -9.29 13.08 -16.04
C ASP A 285 -10.46 13.02 -17.04
N THR A 286 -10.58 11.93 -17.81
CA THR A 286 -11.72 11.70 -18.71
C THR A 286 -13.03 11.57 -17.93
N VAL A 287 -13.08 10.68 -16.93
CA VAL A 287 -14.31 10.47 -16.13
C VAL A 287 -14.69 11.74 -15.36
N GLN A 288 -13.70 12.46 -14.82
CA GLN A 288 -13.93 13.72 -14.10
C GLN A 288 -14.55 14.80 -15.01
N ARG A 289 -14.11 14.92 -16.28
CA ARG A 289 -14.71 15.85 -17.25
C ARG A 289 -16.13 15.48 -17.64
N GLU A 290 -16.41 14.18 -17.75
CA GLU A 290 -17.72 13.65 -18.10
C GLU A 290 -18.75 13.87 -16.99
N HIS A 291 -18.42 13.48 -15.75
CA HIS A 291 -19.35 13.52 -14.62
C HIS A 291 -19.32 14.82 -13.82
N ARG A 292 -18.25 15.63 -13.97
CA ARG A 292 -18.07 16.93 -13.31
C ARG A 292 -18.31 16.87 -11.79
N TYR A 293 -17.80 15.82 -11.13
CA TYR A 293 -17.96 15.67 -9.69
C TYR A 293 -17.43 16.90 -8.95
N PRO A 294 -18.09 17.36 -7.87
CA PRO A 294 -17.66 18.54 -7.11
C PRO A 294 -16.24 18.40 -6.53
N ALA A 295 -15.88 17.19 -6.11
CA ALA A 295 -14.54 16.84 -5.68
C ALA A 295 -13.88 15.96 -6.75
N GLN A 296 -12.63 16.26 -7.08
CA GLN A 296 -11.87 15.45 -8.02
C GLN A 296 -11.57 14.07 -7.45
N ILE A 297 -11.79 13.02 -8.24
CA ILE A 297 -11.33 11.67 -7.90
C ILE A 297 -9.80 11.68 -7.81
N ARG A 298 -9.25 11.19 -6.71
CA ARG A 298 -7.80 11.15 -6.49
C ARG A 298 -7.24 9.80 -6.91
N VAL A 299 -6.01 9.81 -7.39
CA VAL A 299 -5.32 8.58 -7.82
C VAL A 299 -4.01 8.49 -7.07
N GLY A 300 -3.88 7.48 -6.20
CA GLY A 300 -2.66 7.16 -5.48
C GLY A 300 -1.84 6.07 -6.17
N ALA A 301 -0.67 5.77 -5.61
CA ALA A 301 0.26 4.78 -6.13
C ALA A 301 0.69 3.76 -5.06
N ALA A 302 0.72 2.49 -5.44
CA ALA A 302 1.21 1.38 -4.63
C ALA A 302 2.11 0.45 -5.48
N GLY A 303 2.91 -0.37 -4.80
CA GLY A 303 3.83 -1.31 -5.45
C GLY A 303 5.21 -0.69 -5.71
N GLY A 304 6.27 -1.39 -5.28
CA GLY A 304 7.66 -0.92 -5.42
C GLY A 304 8.07 0.25 -4.51
N LEU A 305 7.21 0.74 -3.62
CA LEU A 305 7.46 1.94 -2.80
C LEU A 305 8.19 1.60 -1.48
N GLY A 306 9.44 1.15 -1.60
CA GLY A 306 10.29 0.78 -0.45
C GLY A 306 11.28 1.85 0.00
N THR A 307 11.51 2.90 -0.80
CA THR A 307 12.54 3.91 -0.51
C THR A 307 12.01 5.32 -0.71
N PRO A 308 12.65 6.34 -0.09
CA PRO A 308 12.23 7.72 -0.27
C PRO A 308 12.29 8.20 -1.73
N VAL A 309 13.25 7.71 -2.52
CA VAL A 309 13.36 8.02 -3.96
C VAL A 309 12.17 7.45 -4.75
N ALA A 310 11.75 6.22 -4.46
CA ALA A 310 10.59 5.61 -5.11
C ALA A 310 9.30 6.38 -4.79
N VAL A 311 9.14 6.81 -3.53
CA VAL A 311 8.02 7.65 -3.07
C VAL A 311 8.05 9.01 -3.76
N ALA A 312 9.21 9.67 -3.85
CA ALA A 312 9.37 10.94 -4.57
C ALA A 312 9.00 10.80 -6.05
N ALA A 313 9.39 9.70 -6.69
CA ALA A 313 9.06 9.41 -8.08
C ALA A 313 7.55 9.22 -8.29
N ALA A 314 6.87 8.52 -7.38
CA ALA A 314 5.41 8.36 -7.44
C ALA A 314 4.69 9.72 -7.37
N PHE A 315 5.10 10.61 -6.45
CA PHE A 315 4.56 11.96 -6.39
C PHE A 315 4.89 12.78 -7.64
N ALA A 316 6.10 12.68 -8.17
CA ALA A 316 6.49 13.36 -9.41
C ALA A 316 5.67 12.91 -10.63
N MET A 317 5.19 11.67 -10.65
CA MET A 317 4.28 11.15 -11.68
C MET A 317 2.82 11.60 -11.50
N GLY A 318 2.49 12.30 -10.40
CA GLY A 318 1.16 12.84 -10.13
C GLY A 318 0.31 12.02 -9.17
N ALA A 319 0.90 11.12 -8.37
CA ALA A 319 0.17 10.42 -7.32
C ALA A 319 -0.37 11.41 -6.27
N ALA A 320 -1.65 11.31 -5.93
CA ALA A 320 -2.29 12.10 -4.88
C ALA A 320 -1.84 11.65 -3.47
N TYR A 321 -1.54 10.37 -3.32
CA TYR A 321 -1.02 9.74 -2.11
C TYR A 321 -0.23 8.48 -2.48
N VAL A 322 0.58 7.99 -1.55
CA VAL A 322 1.35 6.75 -1.73
C VAL A 322 0.87 5.66 -0.77
N VAL A 323 1.07 4.41 -1.17
CA VAL A 323 0.70 3.24 -0.38
C VAL A 323 1.89 2.30 -0.23
N THR A 324 2.17 1.91 1.01
CA THR A 324 3.20 0.92 1.34
C THR A 324 2.57 -0.36 1.86
N GLY A 325 3.27 -1.49 1.67
CA GLY A 325 2.82 -2.82 2.10
C GLY A 325 3.98 -3.59 2.70
N SER A 326 4.83 -4.18 1.83
CA SER A 326 5.92 -5.07 2.26
C SER A 326 6.77 -4.51 3.40
N VAL A 327 7.19 -3.24 3.33
CA VAL A 327 8.02 -2.60 4.39
C VAL A 327 7.33 -2.61 5.76
N ASN A 328 6.01 -2.39 5.79
CA ASN A 328 5.21 -2.36 7.02
C ASN A 328 5.13 -3.75 7.66
N GLN A 329 5.15 -4.83 6.86
CA GLN A 329 5.13 -6.19 7.37
C GLN A 329 6.33 -6.50 8.28
N SER A 330 7.49 -5.87 8.01
CA SER A 330 8.71 -6.03 8.82
C SER A 330 8.73 -5.21 10.11
N CYS A 331 7.73 -4.35 10.33
CA CYS A 331 7.69 -3.47 11.50
C CYS A 331 7.21 -4.21 12.75
N VAL A 332 7.57 -3.70 13.93
CA VAL A 332 7.27 -4.34 15.20
C VAL A 332 5.76 -4.47 15.44
N GLU A 333 4.97 -3.51 14.97
CA GLU A 333 3.51 -3.47 15.12
C GLU A 333 2.77 -4.44 14.19
N SER A 334 3.38 -4.90 13.10
CA SER A 334 2.77 -5.86 12.18
C SER A 334 2.38 -7.17 12.87
N GLY A 335 1.27 -7.78 12.46
CA GLY A 335 0.81 -9.09 12.97
C GLY A 335 1.64 -10.28 12.49
N ALA A 336 2.69 -10.07 11.68
CA ALA A 336 3.62 -11.13 11.30
C ALA A 336 4.44 -11.64 12.49
N SER A 337 4.80 -12.93 12.48
CA SER A 337 5.65 -13.51 13.53
C SER A 337 7.03 -12.86 13.57
N LYS A 338 7.70 -12.95 14.73
CA LYS A 338 9.09 -12.52 14.89
C LYS A 338 10.02 -13.19 13.86
N ALA A 339 9.82 -14.48 13.61
CA ALA A 339 10.61 -15.23 12.62
C ALA A 339 10.40 -14.68 11.20
N ALA A 340 9.16 -14.41 10.80
CA ALA A 340 8.87 -13.79 9.50
C ALA A 340 9.49 -12.39 9.36
N LYS A 341 9.43 -11.56 10.42
CA LYS A 341 10.06 -10.23 10.44
C LYS A 341 11.59 -10.31 10.28
N THR A 342 12.25 -11.30 10.89
CA THR A 342 13.68 -11.55 10.69
C THR A 342 13.99 -11.89 9.23
N LEU A 343 13.23 -12.82 8.63
CA LEU A 343 13.41 -13.18 7.21
C LEU A 343 13.21 -11.99 6.28
N LEU A 344 12.18 -11.17 6.53
CA LEU A 344 11.91 -9.95 5.76
C LEU A 344 13.05 -8.94 5.82
N ALA A 345 13.73 -8.81 6.97
CA ALA A 345 14.84 -7.88 7.13
C ALA A 345 16.13 -8.32 6.41
N GLU A 346 16.23 -9.59 6.03
CA GLU A 346 17.35 -10.16 5.28
C GLU A 346 17.09 -10.23 3.77
N ALA A 347 15.86 -9.91 3.34
CA ALA A 347 15.48 -9.95 1.94
C ALA A 347 16.24 -8.91 1.11
N GLY A 348 16.84 -9.34 0.00
CA GLY A 348 17.34 -8.49 -1.06
C GLY A 348 16.30 -8.26 -2.16
N ILE A 349 16.64 -7.41 -3.13
CA ILE A 349 15.72 -7.04 -4.22
C ILE A 349 15.34 -8.24 -5.12
N ALA A 350 16.22 -9.24 -5.23
CA ALA A 350 16.04 -10.44 -6.05
C ALA A 350 15.44 -11.63 -5.28
N ASP A 351 15.09 -11.44 -4.01
CA ASP A 351 14.67 -12.53 -3.11
C ASP A 351 13.14 -12.74 -3.07
N CYS A 352 12.42 -12.22 -4.06
CA CYS A 352 10.99 -12.44 -4.25
C CYS A 352 10.73 -13.21 -5.56
N GLU A 353 9.64 -13.96 -5.61
CA GLU A 353 9.21 -14.71 -6.80
C GLU A 353 7.70 -14.95 -6.80
N MET A 354 7.13 -15.24 -7.97
CA MET A 354 5.74 -15.66 -8.09
C MET A 354 5.57 -17.11 -7.65
N ALA A 355 4.48 -17.41 -6.95
CA ALA A 355 4.07 -18.75 -6.57
C ALA A 355 2.55 -18.90 -6.66
N PRO A 356 2.03 -20.12 -6.87
CA PRO A 356 0.58 -20.38 -6.89
C PRO A 356 -0.13 -19.86 -5.63
N ALA A 357 -1.23 -19.15 -5.86
CA ALA A 357 -2.11 -18.65 -4.81
C ALA A 357 -3.04 -19.77 -4.29
N ALA A 358 -3.44 -19.68 -3.02
CA ALA A 358 -4.36 -20.65 -2.42
C ALA A 358 -5.80 -20.44 -2.92
N ASP A 359 -6.19 -19.18 -3.07
CA ASP A 359 -7.39 -18.75 -3.76
C ASP A 359 -7.16 -18.81 -5.28
N MET A 360 -8.15 -19.32 -6.00
CA MET A 360 -8.07 -19.50 -7.45
C MET A 360 -6.87 -20.35 -7.92
N PHE A 361 -6.35 -21.24 -7.07
CA PHE A 361 -5.28 -22.19 -7.38
C PHE A 361 -5.57 -22.95 -8.67
N GLU A 362 -6.81 -23.41 -8.84
CA GLU A 362 -7.28 -24.17 -9.99
C GLU A 362 -7.22 -23.36 -11.30
N MET A 363 -7.21 -22.01 -11.22
CA MET A 363 -7.13 -21.09 -12.36
C MET A 363 -5.69 -20.66 -12.67
N GLY A 364 -4.70 -21.12 -11.91
CA GLY A 364 -3.29 -20.76 -12.11
C GLY A 364 -2.96 -19.33 -11.69
N VAL A 365 -3.74 -18.74 -10.79
CA VAL A 365 -3.42 -17.42 -10.23
C VAL A 365 -2.17 -17.55 -9.35
N GLU A 366 -1.26 -16.60 -9.50
CA GLU A 366 -0.05 -16.51 -8.71
C GLU A 366 -0.04 -15.24 -7.85
N LEU A 367 0.79 -15.26 -6.81
CA LEU A 367 1.09 -14.14 -5.93
C LEU A 367 2.60 -14.05 -5.70
N GLN A 368 3.10 -12.86 -5.37
CA GLN A 368 4.52 -12.61 -5.14
C GLN A 368 4.89 -12.80 -3.67
N VAL A 369 5.89 -13.65 -3.43
CA VAL A 369 6.33 -14.12 -2.11
C VAL A 369 7.83 -14.05 -1.95
N LEU A 370 8.29 -13.98 -0.71
CA LEU A 370 9.69 -14.17 -0.36
C LEU A 370 10.13 -15.60 -0.71
N LYS A 371 11.29 -15.76 -1.35
CA LYS A 371 11.94 -17.05 -1.62
C LYS A 371 13.20 -17.31 -0.79
N LYS A 372 13.76 -16.28 -0.16
CA LYS A 372 14.92 -16.44 0.71
C LYS A 372 14.51 -16.93 2.09
N GLY A 373 15.18 -17.98 2.58
CA GLY A 373 14.93 -18.57 3.89
C GLY A 373 13.65 -19.43 3.99
N THR A 374 12.95 -19.66 2.88
CA THR A 374 11.77 -20.53 2.80
C THR A 374 11.76 -21.30 1.48
N LEU A 375 11.25 -22.52 1.49
CA LEU A 375 11.04 -23.37 0.31
C LEU A 375 9.61 -23.29 -0.22
N PHE A 376 8.74 -22.47 0.39
CA PHE A 376 7.35 -22.34 0.00
C PHE A 376 7.15 -22.11 -1.50
N PRO A 377 7.83 -21.16 -2.18
CA PRO A 377 7.56 -20.89 -3.59
C PRO A 377 7.82 -22.11 -4.48
N MET A 378 8.90 -22.85 -4.21
CA MET A 378 9.26 -24.07 -4.91
C MET A 378 8.24 -25.19 -4.66
N ARG A 379 7.84 -25.38 -3.39
CA ARG A 379 6.85 -26.38 -2.98
C ARG A 379 5.48 -26.10 -3.59
N ALA A 380 5.04 -24.85 -3.57
CA ALA A 380 3.78 -24.42 -4.16
C ALA A 380 3.74 -24.65 -5.68
N LYS A 381 4.81 -24.29 -6.40
CA LYS A 381 4.95 -24.60 -7.84
C LYS A 381 4.88 -26.10 -8.11
N ARG A 382 5.55 -26.92 -7.29
CA ARG A 382 5.49 -28.37 -7.42
C ARG A 382 4.06 -28.90 -7.26
N LEU A 383 3.31 -28.40 -6.28
CA LEU A 383 1.90 -28.77 -6.12
C LEU A 383 1.07 -28.41 -7.35
N TYR A 384 1.32 -27.25 -7.96
CA TYR A 384 0.60 -26.84 -9.17
C TYR A 384 0.98 -27.67 -10.39
N GLU A 385 2.25 -28.01 -10.58
CA GLU A 385 2.71 -28.93 -11.64
C GLU A 385 2.03 -30.30 -11.54
N LEU A 386 2.00 -30.87 -10.33
CA LEU A 386 1.33 -32.15 -10.08
C LEU A 386 -0.18 -32.02 -10.27
N TYR A 387 -0.77 -30.90 -9.84
CA TYR A 387 -2.17 -30.63 -10.08
C TYR A 387 -2.49 -30.60 -11.56
N GLN A 388 -1.67 -29.99 -12.40
CA GLN A 388 -1.88 -29.96 -13.85
C GLN A 388 -1.71 -31.36 -14.48
N ALA A 389 -0.67 -32.09 -14.08
CA ALA A 389 -0.26 -33.34 -14.72
C ALA A 389 -1.15 -34.56 -14.43
N TYR A 390 -1.85 -34.62 -13.28
CA TYR A 390 -2.56 -35.83 -12.84
C TYR A 390 -4.05 -35.58 -12.53
N ASP A 391 -4.91 -36.57 -12.74
CA ASP A 391 -6.37 -36.41 -12.60
C ASP A 391 -6.89 -36.47 -11.15
N GLY A 392 -6.04 -36.78 -10.18
CA GLY A 392 -6.39 -36.88 -8.76
C GLY A 392 -5.22 -37.39 -7.92
N LEU A 393 -5.44 -37.48 -6.61
CA LEU A 393 -4.42 -37.95 -5.65
C LEU A 393 -3.99 -39.39 -5.89
N GLU A 394 -4.93 -40.22 -6.36
CA GLU A 394 -4.75 -41.64 -6.66
C GLU A 394 -3.95 -41.88 -7.96
N ALA A 395 -3.90 -40.88 -8.85
CA ALA A 395 -3.15 -40.95 -10.10
C ALA A 395 -1.68 -40.52 -9.94
N LEU A 396 -1.27 -40.03 -8.76
CA LEU A 396 0.10 -39.63 -8.48
C LEU A 396 1.03 -40.87 -8.47
N PRO A 397 2.22 -40.81 -9.10
CA PRO A 397 3.23 -41.85 -8.95
C PRO A 397 3.58 -42.04 -7.48
N THR A 398 3.81 -43.30 -7.07
CA THR A 398 4.09 -43.65 -5.67
C THR A 398 5.23 -42.84 -5.07
N GLU A 399 6.32 -42.64 -5.83
CA GLU A 399 7.47 -41.84 -5.37
C GLU A 399 7.10 -40.37 -5.13
N GLU A 400 6.26 -39.79 -5.98
CA GLU A 400 5.79 -38.41 -5.82
C GLU A 400 4.87 -38.27 -4.61
N ARG A 401 3.95 -39.23 -4.41
CA ARG A 401 3.11 -39.25 -3.21
C ARG A 401 3.95 -39.31 -1.94
N VAL A 402 4.94 -40.20 -1.87
CA VAL A 402 5.85 -40.31 -0.71
C VAL A 402 6.62 -39.01 -0.48
N ARG A 403 7.11 -38.36 -1.53
CA ARG A 403 7.79 -37.05 -1.42
C ARG A 403 6.86 -35.97 -0.87
N LEU A 404 5.61 -35.89 -1.34
CA LEU A 404 4.62 -34.95 -0.82
C LEU A 404 4.37 -35.17 0.67
N GLU A 405 4.09 -36.41 1.05
CA GLU A 405 3.76 -36.79 2.43
C GLU A 405 4.93 -36.57 3.40
N THR A 406 6.18 -36.74 2.95
CA THR A 406 7.37 -36.59 3.82
C THR A 406 7.93 -35.17 3.83
N GLN A 407 7.98 -34.47 2.70
CA GLN A 407 8.71 -33.20 2.57
C GLN A 407 7.82 -31.96 2.65
N ILE A 408 6.55 -32.06 2.23
CA ILE A 408 5.64 -30.91 2.14
C ILE A 408 4.56 -31.01 3.23
N PHE A 409 3.71 -32.03 3.14
CA PHE A 409 2.60 -32.21 4.08
C PHE A 409 3.09 -32.68 5.46
N ARG A 410 4.17 -33.48 5.50
CA ARG A 410 4.70 -34.13 6.70
C ARG A 410 3.67 -35.01 7.41
N ARG A 411 2.78 -35.61 6.62
CA ARG A 411 1.73 -36.56 7.01
C ARG A 411 1.05 -37.15 5.76
N PRO A 412 0.35 -38.29 5.88
CA PRO A 412 -0.41 -38.89 4.79
C PRO A 412 -1.44 -37.93 4.16
N LEU A 413 -1.59 -37.97 2.83
CA LEU A 413 -2.54 -37.09 2.13
C LEU A 413 -4.01 -37.36 2.52
N ASP A 414 -4.32 -38.59 2.91
CA ASP A 414 -5.67 -38.96 3.35
C ASP A 414 -6.02 -38.32 4.71
N GLU A 415 -5.05 -38.13 5.61
CA GLU A 415 -5.27 -37.38 6.85
C GLU A 415 -5.52 -35.90 6.56
N VAL A 416 -4.75 -35.31 5.64
CA VAL A 416 -4.95 -33.91 5.20
C VAL A 416 -6.34 -33.72 4.58
N TRP A 417 -6.82 -34.73 3.84
CA TRP A 417 -8.18 -34.71 3.33
C TRP A 417 -9.23 -34.70 4.45
N GLN A 418 -9.05 -35.46 5.52
CA GLN A 418 -9.96 -35.41 6.67
C GLN A 418 -9.94 -34.03 7.37
N ASP A 419 -8.78 -33.38 7.46
CA ASP A 419 -8.69 -32.00 7.94
C ASP A 419 -9.51 -31.03 7.05
N CYS A 420 -9.44 -31.21 5.73
CA CYS A 420 -10.24 -30.44 4.77
C CYS A 420 -11.75 -30.68 4.97
N VAL A 421 -12.17 -31.94 5.14
CA VAL A 421 -13.57 -32.30 5.43
C VAL A 421 -14.04 -31.62 6.71
N GLY A 422 -13.27 -31.70 7.79
CA GLY A 422 -13.60 -31.05 9.05
C GLY A 422 -13.71 -29.53 8.94
N TYR A 423 -12.82 -28.89 8.18
CA TYR A 423 -12.84 -27.44 7.95
C TYR A 423 -14.04 -26.99 7.12
N PHE A 424 -14.24 -27.57 5.93
CA PHE A 424 -15.30 -27.15 5.02
C PHE A 424 -16.69 -27.53 5.50
N SER A 425 -16.86 -28.60 6.28
CA SER A 425 -18.15 -28.94 6.90
C SER A 425 -18.70 -27.81 7.79
N ARG A 426 -17.83 -26.98 8.38
CA ARG A 426 -18.23 -25.84 9.21
C ARG A 426 -18.31 -24.53 8.43
N ARG A 427 -17.42 -24.32 7.45
CA ARG A 427 -17.24 -23.02 6.79
C ARG A 427 -17.99 -22.89 5.46
N ASP A 428 -17.90 -23.90 4.61
CA ASP A 428 -18.52 -23.94 3.28
C ASP A 428 -18.73 -25.40 2.83
N PRO A 429 -19.83 -26.05 3.28
CA PRO A 429 -20.15 -27.42 2.89
C PRO A 429 -20.28 -27.61 1.37
N GLY A 430 -20.55 -26.54 0.62
CA GLY A 430 -20.64 -26.56 -0.83
C GLY A 430 -19.30 -26.91 -1.52
N GLN A 431 -18.15 -26.72 -0.87
CA GLN A 431 -16.87 -27.21 -1.40
C GLN A 431 -16.81 -28.74 -1.40
N LEU A 432 -17.32 -29.38 -0.35
CA LEU A 432 -17.32 -30.84 -0.22
C LEU A 432 -18.27 -31.48 -1.23
N ALA A 433 -19.49 -30.94 -1.35
CA ALA A 433 -20.46 -31.41 -2.34
C ALA A 433 -19.92 -31.32 -3.77
N ARG A 434 -19.14 -30.28 -4.10
CA ARG A 434 -18.53 -30.15 -5.42
C ARG A 434 -17.32 -31.06 -5.64
N ALA A 435 -16.65 -31.48 -4.57
CA ALA A 435 -15.49 -32.38 -4.62
C ALA A 435 -15.89 -33.87 -4.63
N GLU A 436 -17.12 -34.18 -4.21
CA GLU A 436 -17.69 -35.52 -4.28
C GLU A 436 -17.67 -36.04 -5.73
N GLY A 437 -17.14 -37.24 -5.93
CA GLY A 437 -16.97 -37.84 -7.26
C GLY A 437 -15.98 -37.12 -8.19
N ASN A 438 -15.22 -36.12 -7.70
CA ASN A 438 -14.26 -35.36 -8.49
C ASN A 438 -12.84 -35.45 -7.88
N PRO A 439 -12.02 -36.45 -8.28
CA PRO A 439 -10.67 -36.65 -7.74
C PRO A 439 -9.75 -35.44 -7.92
N LYS A 440 -9.88 -34.73 -9.04
CA LYS A 440 -9.10 -33.52 -9.35
C LYS A 440 -9.39 -32.40 -8.34
N ARG A 441 -10.66 -32.20 -8.01
CA ARG A 441 -11.08 -31.18 -7.05
C ARG A 441 -10.70 -31.56 -5.61
N ARG A 442 -10.80 -32.84 -5.26
CA ARG A 442 -10.26 -33.36 -3.98
C ARG A 442 -8.77 -33.06 -3.85
N MET A 443 -7.99 -33.34 -4.90
CA MET A 443 -6.56 -33.00 -4.95
C MET A 443 -6.32 -31.49 -4.78
N ALA A 444 -7.08 -30.64 -5.47
CA ALA A 444 -6.97 -29.18 -5.32
C ALA A 444 -7.19 -28.74 -3.87
N LEU A 445 -8.22 -29.25 -3.18
CA LEU A 445 -8.49 -28.90 -1.78
C LEU A 445 -7.35 -29.32 -0.85
N VAL A 446 -6.78 -30.52 -1.04
CA VAL A 446 -5.61 -30.98 -0.28
C VAL A 446 -4.38 -30.11 -0.55
N PHE A 447 -4.12 -29.72 -1.80
CA PHE A 447 -2.98 -28.85 -2.11
C PHE A 447 -3.18 -27.44 -1.57
N ARG A 448 -4.40 -26.90 -1.67
CA ARG A 448 -4.79 -25.60 -1.10
C ARG A 448 -4.70 -25.59 0.43
N TRP A 449 -4.85 -26.73 1.11
CA TRP A 449 -4.56 -26.82 2.54
C TRP A 449 -3.12 -26.41 2.85
N TYR A 450 -2.13 -26.91 2.10
CA TYR A 450 -0.73 -26.51 2.30
C TYR A 450 -0.54 -25.02 2.04
N LEU A 451 -1.11 -24.50 0.95
CA LEU A 451 -1.01 -23.09 0.57
C LEU A 451 -1.68 -22.15 1.58
N GLY A 452 -2.78 -22.56 2.22
CA GLY A 452 -3.42 -21.79 3.28
C GLY A 452 -2.66 -21.90 4.61
N MET A 453 -2.20 -23.10 4.96
CA MET A 453 -1.47 -23.34 6.20
C MET A 453 -0.09 -22.68 6.20
N SER A 454 0.60 -22.59 5.07
CA SER A 454 1.88 -21.89 4.94
C SER A 454 1.80 -20.41 5.32
N SER A 455 0.70 -19.73 4.99
CA SER A 455 0.41 -18.36 5.43
C SER A 455 0.19 -18.30 6.94
N ARG A 456 -0.60 -19.23 7.48
CA ARG A 456 -0.88 -19.33 8.92
C ARG A 456 0.40 -19.60 9.73
N TRP A 457 1.22 -20.57 9.32
CA TRP A 457 2.48 -20.92 9.98
C TRP A 457 3.42 -19.71 10.07
N SER A 458 3.51 -18.92 8.99
CA SER A 458 4.30 -17.69 8.97
C SER A 458 3.78 -16.64 9.95
N THR A 459 2.47 -16.50 10.07
CA THR A 459 1.82 -15.54 10.95
C THR A 459 1.98 -15.92 12.43
N VAL A 460 1.73 -17.18 12.78
CA VAL A 460 1.85 -17.66 14.19
C VAL A 460 3.30 -17.92 14.60
N GLY A 461 4.20 -18.09 13.63
CA GLY A 461 5.62 -18.37 13.90
C GLY A 461 5.89 -19.82 14.31
N ASP A 462 5.26 -20.78 13.64
CA ASP A 462 5.46 -22.21 13.89
C ASP A 462 6.92 -22.64 13.59
N PRO A 463 7.74 -22.94 14.61
CA PRO A 463 9.17 -23.19 14.43
C PRO A 463 9.46 -24.39 13.53
N ASP A 464 8.59 -25.41 13.55
CA ASP A 464 8.77 -26.64 12.78
C ASP A 464 8.48 -26.45 11.29
N ARG A 465 7.82 -25.33 10.93
CA ARG A 465 7.35 -25.00 9.59
C ARG A 465 8.05 -23.79 8.98
N THR A 466 9.17 -23.33 9.53
CA THR A 466 9.92 -22.16 9.02
C THR A 466 10.23 -22.25 7.50
N LEU A 467 10.65 -23.42 7.01
CA LEU A 467 10.90 -23.64 5.57
C LEU A 467 9.63 -23.68 4.70
N ASP A 468 8.46 -23.67 5.32
CA ASP A 468 7.15 -23.70 4.67
C ASP A 468 6.43 -22.35 4.77
N TYR A 469 7.06 -21.31 5.33
CA TYR A 469 6.41 -20.02 5.47
C TYR A 469 6.12 -19.38 4.12
N GLN A 470 4.85 -19.06 3.90
CA GLN A 470 4.42 -18.17 2.83
C GLN A 470 4.42 -16.73 3.36
N ILE A 471 5.35 -15.91 2.87
CA ILE A 471 5.47 -14.51 3.23
C ILE A 471 5.25 -13.67 1.99
N TRP A 472 4.13 -12.95 1.93
CA TRP A 472 3.79 -12.06 0.81
C TRP A 472 4.71 -10.85 0.81
N CYS A 473 5.65 -10.81 -0.14
CA CYS A 473 6.69 -9.80 -0.17
C CYS A 473 7.04 -9.47 -1.61
N GLY A 474 7.24 -8.19 -1.90
CA GLY A 474 7.73 -7.72 -3.19
C GLY A 474 9.12 -7.06 -3.06
N PRO A 475 9.72 -6.67 -4.19
CA PRO A 475 11.07 -6.08 -4.23
C PRO A 475 11.21 -4.77 -3.44
N ALA A 476 10.10 -4.12 -3.09
CA ALA A 476 10.06 -2.98 -2.18
C ALA A 476 10.79 -3.27 -0.85
N MET A 477 10.63 -4.47 -0.27
CA MET A 477 11.34 -4.85 0.95
C MET A 477 12.86 -4.88 0.74
N GLY A 478 13.31 -5.48 -0.35
CA GLY A 478 14.74 -5.54 -0.68
C GLY A 478 15.36 -4.16 -0.87
N SER A 479 14.66 -3.27 -1.59
CA SER A 479 15.09 -1.88 -1.76
C SER A 479 15.11 -1.09 -0.44
N PHE A 480 14.14 -1.36 0.45
CA PHE A 480 14.10 -0.77 1.78
C PHE A 480 15.29 -1.23 2.63
N ASN A 481 15.56 -2.54 2.67
CA ASN A 481 16.67 -3.12 3.42
C ASN A 481 18.02 -2.57 2.95
N ASP A 482 18.22 -2.44 1.64
CA ASP A 482 19.41 -1.78 1.06
C ASP A 482 19.56 -0.34 1.57
N TRP A 483 18.51 0.47 1.43
CA TRP A 483 18.49 1.86 1.89
C TRP A 483 18.77 2.01 3.40
N VAL A 484 18.22 1.13 4.24
CA VAL A 484 18.40 1.23 5.70
C VAL A 484 19.67 0.55 6.23
N THR A 485 20.50 -0.07 5.37
CA THR A 485 21.63 -0.93 5.79
C THR A 485 22.61 -0.22 6.74
N ALA A 486 22.87 1.07 6.55
CA ALA A 486 23.78 1.84 7.39
C ALA A 486 23.06 2.64 8.50
N SER A 487 21.87 2.22 8.92
CA SER A 487 21.03 2.95 9.88
C SER A 487 20.51 2.06 11.01
N TYR A 488 19.88 2.70 12.00
CA TYR A 488 19.22 2.00 13.10
C TYR A 488 18.08 1.08 12.63
N LEU A 489 17.44 1.38 11.50
CA LEU A 489 16.35 0.59 10.92
C LEU A 489 16.79 -0.73 10.28
N LYS A 490 18.11 -0.97 10.11
CA LYS A 490 18.64 -2.29 9.72
C LYS A 490 18.16 -3.38 10.67
N THR A 491 18.14 -3.08 11.97
CA THR A 491 17.69 -4.00 13.01
C THR A 491 16.16 -4.10 13.01
N PRO A 492 15.56 -5.30 12.84
CA PRO A 492 14.10 -5.46 12.80
C PRO A 492 13.37 -4.88 14.02
N GLY A 493 13.95 -5.02 15.22
CA GLY A 493 13.37 -4.51 16.46
C GLY A 493 13.28 -2.98 16.54
N ASN A 494 13.97 -2.26 15.66
CA ASN A 494 13.92 -0.80 15.58
C ASN A 494 12.91 -0.30 14.54
N ARG A 495 12.31 -1.19 13.74
CA ARG A 495 11.37 -0.81 12.69
C ARG A 495 9.99 -0.54 13.28
N ARG A 496 9.76 0.70 13.71
CA ARG A 496 8.41 1.18 14.03
C ARG A 496 7.73 1.66 12.76
N VAL A 497 6.49 1.25 12.54
CA VAL A 497 5.78 1.57 11.30
C VAL A 497 5.63 3.08 11.08
N ALA A 498 5.46 3.85 12.16
CA ALA A 498 5.43 5.31 12.13
C ALA A 498 6.76 5.91 11.67
N ASP A 499 7.89 5.48 12.24
CA ASP A 499 9.23 5.93 11.84
C ASP A 499 9.49 5.64 10.36
N VAL A 500 9.14 4.44 9.91
CA VAL A 500 9.26 4.06 8.50
C VAL A 500 8.46 4.99 7.61
N ALA A 501 7.19 5.25 7.93
CA ALA A 501 6.34 6.17 7.16
C ALA A 501 6.89 7.61 7.17
N GLN A 502 7.35 8.10 8.33
CA GLN A 502 7.96 9.42 8.47
C GLN A 502 9.23 9.56 7.63
N HIS A 503 10.15 8.60 7.69
CA HIS A 503 11.38 8.67 6.91
C HIS A 503 11.13 8.56 5.41
N LEU A 504 10.19 7.72 4.96
CA LEU A 504 9.81 7.65 3.55
C LEU A 504 9.29 9.00 3.06
N MET A 505 8.41 9.66 3.83
CA MET A 505 7.84 10.97 3.46
C MET A 505 8.86 12.12 3.54
N ARG A 506 9.66 12.19 4.61
CA ARG A 506 10.73 13.20 4.77
C ARG A 506 11.80 13.06 3.70
N GLY A 507 12.27 11.83 3.48
CA GLY A 507 13.25 11.58 2.43
C GLY A 507 12.68 11.84 1.04
N ALA A 508 11.39 11.58 0.80
CA ALA A 508 10.77 11.91 -0.48
C ALA A 508 10.78 13.42 -0.74
N ALA A 509 10.42 14.22 0.26
CA ALA A 509 10.49 15.68 0.18
C ALA A 509 11.92 16.16 -0.06
N PHE A 510 12.90 15.58 0.64
CA PHE A 510 14.31 15.85 0.44
C PHE A 510 14.76 15.54 -1.00
N HIS A 511 14.43 14.36 -1.54
CA HIS A 511 14.83 13.99 -2.90
C HIS A 511 14.08 14.80 -3.97
N THR A 512 12.83 15.19 -3.73
CA THR A 512 12.11 16.14 -4.59
C THR A 512 12.82 17.50 -4.62
N ARG A 513 13.25 18.01 -3.46
CA ARG A 513 14.04 19.26 -3.36
C ARG A 513 15.35 19.15 -4.12
N VAL A 514 16.10 18.07 -3.92
CA VAL A 514 17.36 17.81 -4.65
C VAL A 514 17.11 17.72 -6.15
N ALA A 515 16.02 17.08 -6.58
CA ALA A 515 15.65 16.99 -7.98
C ALA A 515 15.32 18.37 -8.58
N GLN A 516 14.59 19.24 -7.87
CA GLN A 516 14.31 20.62 -8.31
C GLN A 516 15.60 21.43 -8.51
N LEU A 517 16.53 21.35 -7.56
CA LEU A 517 17.83 22.00 -7.66
C LEU A 517 18.64 21.47 -8.84
N ARG A 518 18.63 20.14 -9.05
CA ARG A 518 19.29 19.50 -10.20
C ARG A 518 18.72 19.95 -11.53
N THR A 519 17.40 20.04 -11.66
CA THR A 519 16.71 20.53 -12.86
C THR A 519 16.99 22.01 -13.11
N SER A 520 17.33 22.77 -12.06
CA SER A 520 17.80 24.16 -12.17
C SER A 520 19.27 24.29 -12.62
N GLY A 521 19.93 23.17 -12.95
CA GLY A 521 21.31 23.13 -13.45
C GLY A 521 22.39 23.01 -12.37
N VAL A 522 22.01 22.94 -11.09
CA VAL A 522 22.96 22.82 -9.98
C VAL A 522 23.43 21.37 -9.81
N ARG A 523 24.73 21.18 -9.56
CA ARG A 523 25.35 19.89 -9.24
C ARG A 523 25.66 19.80 -7.74
N ILE A 524 24.74 19.23 -6.97
CA ILE A 524 24.95 18.93 -5.54
C ILE A 524 25.87 17.69 -5.41
N PRO A 525 26.85 17.68 -4.48
CA PRO A 525 27.71 16.52 -4.27
C PRO A 525 26.89 15.31 -3.83
N ALA A 526 27.21 14.12 -4.34
CA ALA A 526 26.45 12.90 -4.03
C ALA A 526 26.41 12.59 -2.53
N SER A 527 27.50 12.88 -1.81
CA SER A 527 27.61 12.71 -0.35
C SER A 527 26.65 13.60 0.46
N ALA A 528 26.11 14.66 -0.14
CA ALA A 528 25.16 15.57 0.50
C ALA A 528 23.72 15.39 -0.02
N ALA A 529 23.52 14.53 -1.02
CA ALA A 529 22.27 14.40 -1.79
C ALA A 529 21.52 13.07 -1.55
N ASP A 530 21.89 12.35 -0.49
CA ASP A 530 21.34 11.05 -0.13
C ASP A 530 20.72 11.10 1.27
N TYR A 531 19.40 10.90 1.37
CA TYR A 531 18.69 10.96 2.64
C TYR A 531 18.91 9.69 3.45
N ARG A 532 19.42 9.85 4.67
CA ARG A 532 19.69 8.73 5.59
C ARG A 532 18.79 8.80 6.82
N PRO A 533 18.12 7.69 7.18
CA PRO A 533 17.28 7.68 8.37
C PRO A 533 18.15 7.71 9.63
N VAL A 534 17.79 8.60 10.54
CA VAL A 534 18.35 8.75 11.89
C VAL A 534 17.21 8.62 12.90
N PRO A 535 17.44 8.17 14.15
CA PRO A 535 16.37 8.08 15.14
C PRO A 535 15.57 9.39 15.25
N LEU A 536 14.23 9.29 15.21
CA LEU A 536 13.28 10.42 15.25
C LEU A 536 12.96 10.89 16.66
#